data_AF-A0A7Y2YQV4-F1
#
_entry.id   AF-A0A7Y2YQV4-F1
#
_cell.length_a   1.000
_cell.length_b   1.000
_cell.length_c   1.000
_cell.angle_alpha   90.00
_cell.angle_beta   90.00
_cell.angle_gamma   90.00
#
_symmetry.space_group_name_H-M   'P 1'
#
loop_
_entity.id
_entity.type
_entity.pdbx_description
1 polymer ?
#
loop_
_entity_poly.entity_id
_entity_poly.type
_entity_poly.pdbx_seq_one_letter_code
_entity_poly.pdbx_strand_id
1 'polypeptide(L)'
;MDKSLKYAVFGAGSWATAIVKMLCENQDQVGWYMRSVYTKEHLIKEKHNPSYLSSVEFNTNQLMLSNDINEIANFGDVLIFVIPSAFMHSELEKLTVDISKKTIVSAVKGIMPESGLL
;
A
#
# COMPACT_ATOMS: atom_id res chain seq x y z
N MET A 1 18.19 12.31 -17.24
CA MET A 1 17.87 10.93 -16.84
C MET A 1 16.46 10.96 -16.30
N ASP A 2 15.55 10.22 -16.92
CA ASP A 2 14.19 10.10 -16.39
C ASP A 2 14.28 9.40 -15.03
N LYS A 3 13.78 10.05 -13.99
CA LYS A 3 13.81 9.47 -12.64
C LYS A 3 12.76 8.37 -12.59
N SER A 4 13.16 7.13 -12.29
CA SER A 4 12.21 6.03 -12.10
C SER A 4 11.25 6.38 -10.96
N LEU A 5 9.94 6.26 -11.22
CA LEU A 5 8.89 6.57 -10.26
C LEU A 5 8.85 5.53 -9.15
N LYS A 6 8.70 5.98 -7.90
CA LYS A 6 8.46 5.09 -6.76
C LYS A 6 6.97 4.88 -6.55
N TYR A 7 6.56 3.62 -6.43
CA TYR A 7 5.17 3.24 -6.21
C TYR A 7 4.94 2.83 -4.77
N ALA A 8 3.85 3.31 -4.18
CA ALA A 8 3.43 2.98 -2.82
C ALA A 8 1.98 2.48 -2.82
N VAL A 9 1.74 1.36 -2.15
CA VAL A 9 0.41 0.73 -2.04
C VAL A 9 -0.07 0.81 -0.60
N PHE A 10 -1.31 1.28 -0.41
CA PHE A 10 -1.94 1.43 0.91
C PHE A 10 -3.06 0.41 1.08
N GLY A 11 -2.87 -0.55 1.97
CA GLY A 11 -3.80 -1.65 2.23
C GLY A 11 -3.11 -3.02 2.12
N ALA A 12 -3.66 -4.03 2.77
CA ALA A 12 -3.05 -5.37 2.86
C ALA A 12 -4.01 -6.52 2.51
N GLY A 13 -5.12 -6.22 1.84
CA GLY A 13 -6.08 -7.24 1.35
C GLY A 13 -5.61 -7.91 0.05
N SER A 14 -6.37 -8.89 -0.45
CA SER A 14 -6.05 -9.63 -1.68
C SER A 14 -5.69 -8.74 -2.87
N TRP A 15 -6.46 -7.68 -3.11
CA TRP A 15 -6.23 -6.80 -4.25
C TRP A 15 -4.96 -5.95 -4.09
N ALA A 16 -4.69 -5.47 -2.87
CA ALA A 16 -3.44 -4.77 -2.57
C ALA A 16 -2.23 -5.70 -2.76
N THR A 17 -2.31 -6.94 -2.26
CA THR A 17 -1.25 -7.95 -2.43
C THR A 17 -1.01 -8.28 -3.90
N ALA A 18 -2.05 -8.42 -4.72
CA ALA A 18 -1.90 -8.64 -6.16
C ALA A 18 -1.21 -7.45 -6.86
N ILE A 19 -1.60 -6.21 -6.54
CA ILE A 19 -0.98 -5.01 -7.09
C ILE A 19 0.50 -4.95 -6.72
N VAL A 20 0.86 -5.17 -5.45
CA VAL A 20 2.27 -5.16 -5.03
C VAL A 20 3.06 -6.23 -5.76
N LYS A 21 2.49 -7.43 -5.94
CA LYS A 21 3.16 -8.48 -6.71
C LYS A 21 3.44 -8.05 -8.15
N MET A 22 2.45 -7.49 -8.84
CA MET A 22 2.64 -6.98 -10.21
C MET A 22 3.67 -5.85 -10.29
N LEU A 23 3.71 -4.96 -9.29
CA LEU A 23 4.71 -3.90 -9.21
C LEU A 23 6.12 -4.47 -8.98
N CYS A 24 6.24 -5.50 -8.14
CA CYS A 24 7.52 -6.17 -7.90
C CYS A 24 8.08 -6.87 -9.16
N GLU A 25 7.27 -7.19 -10.16
CA GLU A 25 7.80 -7.72 -11.42
C GLU A 25 8.47 -6.62 -12.29
N ASN A 26 8.24 -5.34 -11.99
CA ASN A 26 8.64 -4.22 -12.86
C ASN A 26 9.40 -3.09 -12.13
N GLN A 27 9.52 -3.13 -10.81
CA GLN A 27 10.09 -2.06 -9.99
C GLN A 27 11.13 -2.60 -9.03
N ASP A 28 12.28 -1.94 -8.89
CA ASP A 28 13.34 -2.39 -7.95
C ASP A 28 12.92 -2.28 -6.48
N GLN A 29 12.00 -1.37 -6.16
CA GLN A 29 11.49 -1.19 -4.80
C GLN A 29 10.03 -0.74 -4.81
N VAL A 30 9.22 -1.32 -3.92
CA VAL A 30 7.79 -0.99 -3.77
C VAL A 30 7.51 -0.64 -2.31
N GLY A 31 6.84 0.49 -2.08
CA GLY A 31 6.34 0.89 -0.77
C GLY A 31 5.03 0.16 -0.47
N TRP A 32 4.89 -0.40 0.72
CA TRP A 32 3.68 -1.11 1.10
C TRP A 32 3.28 -0.82 2.54
N TYR A 33 2.21 -0.04 2.68
CA TYR A 33 1.59 0.28 3.96
C TYR A 33 0.64 -0.83 4.39
N MET A 34 0.91 -1.37 5.59
CA MET A 34 0.06 -2.37 6.23
C MET A 34 -0.38 -1.87 7.60
N ARG A 35 -1.68 -1.80 7.86
CA ARG A 35 -2.18 -1.39 9.19
C ARG A 35 -1.82 -2.38 10.31
N SER A 36 -1.83 -3.67 10.00
CA SER A 36 -1.60 -4.74 10.96
C SER A 36 -0.10 -5.00 11.12
N VAL A 37 0.42 -4.80 12.33
CA VAL A 37 1.80 -5.18 12.69
C VAL A 37 1.99 -6.67 12.47
N TYR A 38 1.04 -7.50 12.92
CA TYR A 38 1.09 -8.96 12.74
C TYR A 38 1.24 -9.36 11.28
N THR A 39 0.46 -8.77 10.37
CA THR A 39 0.52 -9.10 8.93
C THR A 39 1.88 -8.73 8.34
N LYS A 40 2.44 -7.58 8.73
CA LYS A 40 3.77 -7.14 8.30
C LYS A 40 4.86 -8.08 8.80
N GLU A 41 4.87 -8.40 10.09
CA GLU A 41 5.87 -9.30 10.68
C GLU A 41 5.78 -10.73 10.10
N HIS A 42 4.56 -11.23 9.87
CA HIS A 42 4.37 -12.51 9.19
C HIS A 42 4.92 -12.47 7.77
N LEU A 43 4.66 -11.39 7.01
CA LEU A 43 5.19 -11.26 5.65
C LEU A 43 6.72 -11.14 5.63
N ILE A 44 7.34 -10.52 6.63
CA ILE A 44 8.81 -10.48 6.74
C ILE A 44 9.38 -11.89 6.98
N LYS A 45 8.73 -12.67 7.86
CA LYS A 45 9.22 -13.98 8.29
C LYS A 45 8.92 -15.10 7.30
N GLU A 46 7.69 -15.15 6.80
CA GLU A 46 7.15 -16.23 5.97
C GLU A 46 7.11 -15.84 4.49
N LYS A 47 7.46 -14.58 4.15
CA LYS A 47 7.53 -14.04 2.78
C LYS A 47 6.23 -14.05 1.99
N HIS A 48 5.10 -14.36 2.61
CA HIS A 48 3.79 -14.25 1.99
C HIS A 48 2.82 -13.51 2.92
N ASN A 49 1.74 -12.99 2.37
CA ASN A 49 0.67 -12.42 3.18
C ASN A 49 -0.13 -13.58 3.83
N PRO A 50 -0.26 -13.63 5.17
CA PRO A 50 -0.93 -14.73 5.87
C PRO A 50 -2.41 -14.86 5.51
N SER A 51 -3.06 -13.72 5.27
CA SER A 51 -4.51 -13.65 5.16
C SER A 51 -4.99 -13.71 3.71
N TYR A 52 -4.11 -13.48 2.74
CA TYR A 52 -4.50 -13.32 1.34
C TYR A 52 -3.38 -13.77 0.39
N LEU A 53 -3.74 -14.52 -0.67
CA LEU A 53 -2.79 -15.00 -1.69
C LEU A 53 -1.54 -15.67 -1.09
N SER A 54 -1.70 -16.60 -0.15
CA SER A 54 -0.60 -17.29 0.53
C SER A 54 0.36 -18.07 -0.40
N SER A 55 -0.07 -18.37 -1.62
CA SER A 55 0.79 -18.98 -2.66
C SER A 55 1.74 -17.99 -3.34
N VAL A 56 1.66 -16.69 -3.01
CA VAL A 56 2.52 -15.64 -3.58
C VAL A 56 3.63 -15.31 -2.59
N GLU A 57 4.87 -15.60 -2.99
CA GLU A 57 6.07 -15.23 -2.24
C GLU A 57 6.62 -13.86 -2.70
N PHE A 58 7.12 -13.09 -1.74
CA PHE A 58 7.76 -11.81 -1.93
C PHE A 58 9.25 -11.86 -1.56
N ASN A 59 10.07 -11.20 -2.36
CA ASN A 59 11.40 -10.80 -1.95
C ASN A 59 11.30 -9.58 -1.04
N THR A 60 11.44 -9.76 0.27
CA THR A 60 11.27 -8.69 1.27
C THR A 60 12.28 -7.55 1.11
N ASN A 61 13.45 -7.79 0.51
CA ASN A 61 14.43 -6.74 0.21
C ASN A 61 13.92 -5.72 -0.82
N GLN A 62 12.92 -6.10 -1.61
CA GLN A 62 12.26 -5.25 -2.60
C GLN A 62 11.15 -4.39 -1.98
N LEU A 63 10.78 -4.65 -0.73
CA LEU A 63 9.62 -4.04 -0.10
C LEU A 63 10.04 -3.04 0.98
N MET A 64 9.62 -1.80 0.81
CA MET A 64 9.61 -0.81 1.90
C MET A 64 8.30 -0.98 2.67
N LEU A 65 8.32 -1.82 3.71
CA LEU A 65 7.16 -2.13 4.54
C LEU A 65 7.07 -1.19 5.73
N SER A 66 5.89 -0.64 6.01
CA SER A 66 5.66 0.11 7.24
C SER A 66 4.22 0.00 7.74
N ASN A 67 4.08 0.17 9.06
CA ASN A 67 2.81 0.39 9.72
C ASN A 67 2.49 1.89 9.92
N ASP A 68 3.39 2.79 9.51
CA ASP A 68 3.17 4.24 9.45
C ASP A 68 2.82 4.66 8.02
N ILE A 69 1.67 5.31 7.86
CA ILE A 69 1.18 5.78 6.57
C ILE A 69 2.07 6.89 5.98
N ASN A 70 2.69 7.70 6.84
CA ASN A 70 3.48 8.86 6.44
C ASN A 70 4.84 8.43 5.86
N GLU A 71 5.46 7.39 6.40
CA GLU A 71 6.70 6.82 5.85
C GLU A 71 6.50 6.35 4.40
N ILE A 72 5.40 5.64 4.15
CA ILE A 72 5.08 5.09 2.83
C ILE A 72 4.63 6.18 1.86
N ALA A 73 3.86 7.17 2.33
CA ALA A 73 3.49 8.33 1.52
C ALA A 73 4.68 9.19 1.14
N ASN A 74 5.65 9.39 2.05
CA ASN A 74 6.90 10.08 1.73
C ASN A 74 7.74 9.32 0.71
N PHE A 75 7.77 7.99 0.80
CA PHE A 75 8.52 7.13 -0.13
C PHE A 75 8.02 7.22 -1.58
N GLY A 76 6.69 7.15 -1.80
CA GLY A 76 6.10 7.02 -3.13
C GLY A 76 5.95 8.36 -3.87
N ASP A 77 6.20 8.33 -5.18
CA ASP A 77 5.79 9.37 -6.13
C ASP A 77 4.35 9.11 -6.63
N VAL A 78 3.97 7.83 -6.75
CA VAL A 78 2.61 7.36 -7.07
C VAL A 78 2.03 6.61 -5.88
N LEU A 79 0.91 7.09 -5.35
CA LEU A 79 0.22 6.55 -4.18
C LEU A 79 -1.05 5.81 -4.61
N ILE A 80 -1.09 4.50 -4.41
CA ILE A 80 -2.19 3.63 -4.79
C ILE A 80 -2.97 3.22 -3.53
N PHE A 81 -4.16 3.80 -3.35
CA PHE A 81 -5.02 3.48 -2.21
C PHE A 81 -5.94 2.31 -2.50
N VAL A 82 -5.82 1.26 -1.70
CA VAL A 82 -6.54 -0.03 -1.83
C VAL A 82 -7.09 -0.48 -0.48
N ILE A 83 -7.55 0.49 0.31
CA ILE A 83 -8.17 0.28 1.62
C ILE A 83 -9.68 0.16 1.41
N PRO A 84 -10.39 -0.80 2.05
CA PRO A 84 -11.85 -0.84 1.98
C PRO A 84 -12.45 0.53 2.35
N SER A 85 -13.46 0.97 1.59
CA SER A 85 -14.08 2.30 1.73
C SER A 85 -14.50 2.62 3.17
N ALA A 86 -15.03 1.63 3.90
CA ALA A 86 -15.42 1.75 5.31
C ALA A 86 -14.28 2.10 6.28
N PHE A 87 -13.01 1.98 5.87
CA PHE A 87 -11.85 2.33 6.70
C PHE A 87 -11.03 3.48 6.10
N MET A 88 -11.28 3.86 4.84
CA MET A 88 -10.47 4.83 4.10
C MET A 88 -10.38 6.17 4.82
N HIS A 89 -11.51 6.70 5.31
CA HIS A 89 -11.54 7.97 6.04
C HIS A 89 -10.57 7.98 7.23
N SER A 90 -10.76 7.02 8.15
CA SER A 90 -9.95 6.91 9.38
C SER A 90 -8.47 6.67 9.12
N GLU A 91 -8.10 6.07 7.98
CA GLU A 91 -6.70 5.89 7.61
C GLU A 91 -6.11 7.17 7.02
N LEU A 92 -6.89 7.93 6.23
CA LEU A 92 -6.45 9.23 5.70
C LEU A 92 -6.28 10.30 6.78
N GLU A 93 -7.03 10.25 7.88
CA GLU A 93 -6.82 11.17 9.03
C GLU A 93 -5.42 11.06 9.64
N LYS A 94 -4.74 9.92 9.46
CA LYS A 94 -3.37 9.69 9.94
C LYS A 94 -2.32 10.27 8.99
N LEU A 95 -2.71 10.63 7.78
CA LEU A 95 -1.82 11.18 6.76
C LEU A 95 -1.60 12.67 7.01
N THR A 96 -0.38 13.04 7.39
CA THR A 96 0.01 14.40 7.75
C THR A 96 1.03 15.00 6.79
N VAL A 97 1.63 14.17 5.94
CA VAL A 97 2.61 14.60 4.93
C VAL A 97 1.90 15.22 3.73
N ASP A 98 2.55 16.23 3.13
CA ASP A 98 2.03 16.86 1.91
C ASP A 98 2.13 15.91 0.72
N ILE A 99 0.97 15.52 0.20
CA ILE A 99 0.83 14.66 -0.98
C ILE A 99 0.31 15.42 -2.21
N SER A 100 0.18 16.75 -2.14
CA SER A 100 -0.42 17.58 -3.20
C SER A 100 0.28 17.50 -4.55
N LYS A 101 1.57 17.15 -4.56
CA LYS A 101 2.40 17.00 -5.77
C LYS A 101 2.54 15.55 -6.24
N LYS A 102 1.92 14.59 -5.55
CA LYS A 102 2.03 13.16 -5.86
C LYS A 102 0.87 12.72 -6.75
N THR A 103 1.10 11.67 -7.54
CA THR A 103 0.03 11.05 -8.33
C THR A 103 -0.77 10.13 -7.42
N ILE A 104 -2.09 10.36 -7.33
CA ILE A 104 -2.98 9.54 -6.50
C ILE A 104 -3.80 8.62 -7.40
N VAL A 105 -3.81 7.33 -7.09
CA VAL A 105 -4.62 6.31 -7.75
C VAL A 105 -5.53 5.67 -6.70
N SER A 106 -6.84 5.72 -6.93
CA SER A 106 -7.80 4.99 -6.11
C SER A 106 -8.13 3.66 -6.77
N ALA A 107 -7.90 2.56 -6.05
CA ALA A 107 -8.44 1.24 -6.38
C ALA A 107 -9.42 0.76 -5.30
N VAL A 108 -10.03 1.71 -4.58
CA VAL A 108 -11.08 1.49 -3.58
C VAL A 108 -12.38 1.14 -4.29
N LYS A 109 -13.15 0.22 -3.70
CA LYS A 109 -14.53 -0.08 -4.13
C LYS A 109 -15.51 0.22 -2.99
N GLY A 110 -16.67 0.76 -3.34
CA GLY A 110 -17.72 1.16 -2.40
C GLY A 110 -17.77 2.67 -2.21
N ILE A 111 -18.58 3.15 -1.27
CA ILE A 111 -18.75 4.58 -0.97
C ILE A 111 -18.28 4.82 0.46
N MET A 112 -17.56 5.91 0.71
CA MET A 112 -17.19 6.30 2.06
C MET A 112 -18.43 6.70 2.85
N PRO A 113 -18.77 6.02 3.97
CA PRO A 113 -19.97 6.32 4.73
C PRO A 113 -20.07 7.77 5.22
N GLU A 114 -18.93 8.39 5.50
CA GLU A 114 -18.83 9.71 6.12
C GLU A 114 -19.11 10.85 5.12
N SER A 115 -18.74 10.67 3.85
CA SER A 115 -18.85 11.70 2.82
C SER A 115 -19.90 11.38 1.75
N GLY A 116 -20.30 10.12 1.60
CA GLY A 116 -21.10 9.67 0.46
C GLY A 116 -20.35 9.71 -0.88
N LEU A 117 -19.03 9.91 -0.86
CA LEU A 117 -18.17 10.03 -2.04
C LEU A 117 -17.17 8.87 -2.17
N LEU A 118 -16.47 8.87 -3.30
CA LEU A 118 -15.37 7.97 -3.66
C LEU A 118 -14.09 8.77 -3.88
#